data_AF-A0A0L6JU29-F1
#
_entry.id   AF-A0A0L6JU29-F1
#
_cell.length_a   1.000
_cell.length_b   1.000
_cell.length_c   1.000
_cell.angle_alpha   90.00
_cell.angle_beta   90.00
_cell.angle_gamma   90.00
#
_symmetry.space_group_name_H-M   'P 1'
#
loop_
_entity.id
_entity.type
_entity.pdbx_description
1 polymer ?
#
loop_
_entity_poly.entity_id
_entity_poly.type
_entity_poly.pdbx_seq_one_letter_code
_entity_poly.pdbx_strand_id
1 'polypeptide(L)'
;MIKRFIALTVCFLIITVSMVYTTAVNIEPPEDLKVEVKSYEDGMPYFELKFSVPEAVKNILETSSKDEEVVFYMAEYQIGSGEWQQTGGMDASNGNTIIINPEDMGINGDIDIKANIYNFRVKADYFHYEVNDEHGNRITTDTSSSPYSNIASTGIKGFQKSYKDASEWAVPELDKADEYGFITDKIKDKMNGPITREEFAEVAIKLYEKMFGKEASYQDTTAFSDTKNPEIYKAFGLGIVNGVGNNKFAPNELTNREQVAAMMNRAVKVVKPSADFSTNGIEKFADEKQISSWALDPVKFMNKNGFIKGVGGGNIAPKGTTTREQAVIMVVRVYEKYSK
;
A
#
# COMPACT_ATOMS: atom_id res chain seq x y z
N MET A 1 -20.39 -89.36 -41.16
CA MET A 1 -19.46 -88.22 -41.02
C MET A 1 -20.28 -86.94 -41.13
N ILE A 2 -20.75 -86.42 -39.99
CA ILE A 2 -21.58 -85.20 -39.91
C ILE A 2 -20.92 -84.31 -38.86
N LYS A 3 -20.29 -83.21 -39.28
CA LYS A 3 -19.77 -82.18 -38.37
C LYS A 3 -20.66 -80.94 -38.50
N ARG A 4 -21.43 -80.68 -37.43
CA ARG A 4 -22.16 -79.43 -37.22
C ARG A 4 -21.15 -78.32 -36.93
N PHE A 5 -21.20 -77.21 -37.65
CA PHE A 5 -20.53 -75.97 -37.28
C PHE A 5 -21.57 -74.97 -36.77
N ILE A 6 -21.31 -74.44 -35.58
CA ILE A 6 -22.11 -73.44 -34.87
C ILE A 6 -21.77 -72.08 -35.45
N ALA A 7 -22.78 -71.31 -35.89
CA ALA A 7 -22.63 -69.93 -36.28
C ALA A 7 -22.60 -69.04 -35.02
N LEU A 8 -21.49 -68.34 -34.79
CA LEU A 8 -21.34 -67.35 -33.74
C LEU A 8 -21.49 -65.96 -34.37
N THR A 9 -22.64 -65.32 -34.16
CA THR A 9 -22.87 -63.94 -34.60
C THR A 9 -22.17 -62.99 -33.65
N VAL A 10 -21.07 -62.39 -34.09
CA VAL A 10 -20.36 -61.33 -33.34
C VAL A 10 -20.97 -59.99 -33.74
N CYS A 11 -21.71 -59.38 -32.82
CA CYS A 11 -22.26 -58.04 -32.97
C CYS A 11 -21.17 -57.01 -32.59
N PHE A 12 -20.66 -56.25 -33.57
CA PHE A 12 -19.74 -55.14 -33.31
C PHE A 12 -20.55 -53.92 -32.88
N LEU A 13 -20.54 -53.62 -31.59
CA LEU A 13 -21.06 -52.37 -31.03
C LEU A 13 -20.00 -51.28 -31.28
N ILE A 14 -20.20 -50.45 -32.30
CA ILE A 14 -19.35 -49.27 -32.52
C ILE A 14 -19.77 -48.22 -31.48
N ILE A 15 -19.04 -48.14 -30.38
CA ILE A 15 -19.15 -47.04 -29.42
C ILE A 15 -18.32 -45.89 -30.00
N THR A 16 -18.97 -44.93 -30.64
CA THR A 16 -18.36 -43.63 -30.94
C THR A 16 -18.30 -42.84 -29.64
N VAL A 17 -17.12 -42.79 -29.01
CA VAL A 17 -16.84 -41.81 -27.97
C VAL A 17 -16.63 -40.47 -28.67
N SER A 18 -17.67 -39.65 -28.74
CA SER A 18 -17.57 -38.26 -29.17
C SER A 18 -16.80 -37.49 -28.09
N MET A 19 -15.49 -37.39 -28.24
CA MET A 19 -14.66 -36.54 -27.40
C MET A 19 -14.90 -35.10 -27.85
N VAL A 20 -15.73 -34.36 -27.10
CA VAL A 20 -15.90 -32.92 -27.32
C VAL A 20 -14.65 -32.25 -26.80
N TYR A 21 -13.75 -31.87 -27.70
CA TYR A 21 -12.67 -30.95 -27.38
C TYR A 21 -13.25 -29.54 -27.43
N THR A 22 -13.59 -28.96 -26.27
CA THR A 22 -13.73 -27.50 -26.20
C THR A 22 -12.33 -26.92 -26.36
N THR A 23 -12.08 -26.25 -27.48
CA THR A 23 -10.86 -25.46 -27.64
C THR A 23 -11.09 -24.16 -26.90
N ALA A 24 -10.45 -24.01 -25.73
CA ALA A 24 -10.47 -22.75 -24.99
C ALA A 24 -10.12 -21.59 -25.93
N VAL A 25 -10.99 -20.59 -26.01
CA VAL A 25 -10.80 -19.43 -26.87
C VAL A 25 -9.62 -18.64 -26.32
N ASN A 26 -8.50 -18.62 -27.07
CA ASN A 26 -7.34 -17.82 -26.68
C ASN A 26 -7.64 -16.34 -26.92
N ILE A 27 -7.97 -15.62 -25.85
CA ILE A 27 -8.25 -14.20 -25.89
C ILE A 27 -7.01 -13.40 -25.46
N GLU A 28 -6.64 -12.41 -26.27
CA GLU A 28 -5.49 -11.54 -26.02
C GLU A 28 -5.83 -10.45 -24.99
N PRO A 29 -4.86 -9.99 -24.18
CA PRO A 29 -5.09 -8.94 -23.20
C PRO A 29 -5.21 -7.57 -23.87
N PRO A 30 -5.99 -6.63 -23.31
CA PRO A 30 -5.92 -5.23 -23.71
C PRO A 30 -4.49 -4.69 -23.69
N GLU A 31 -4.14 -3.87 -24.68
CA GLU A 31 -2.79 -3.30 -24.82
C GLU A 31 -2.80 -1.79 -24.59
N ASP A 32 -1.61 -1.19 -24.42
CA ASP A 32 -1.44 0.26 -24.28
C ASP A 32 -2.34 0.91 -23.23
N LEU A 33 -2.61 0.23 -22.12
CA LEU A 33 -3.45 0.76 -21.05
C LEU A 33 -2.85 2.06 -20.53
N LYS A 34 -3.67 3.10 -20.48
CA LYS A 34 -3.38 4.43 -19.96
C LYS A 34 -4.46 4.83 -18.97
N VAL A 35 -4.07 5.63 -17.99
CA VAL A 35 -4.98 6.23 -17.01
C VAL A 35 -4.85 7.75 -17.04
N GLU A 36 -5.97 8.45 -17.06
CA GLU A 36 -6.05 9.89 -16.84
C GLU A 36 -6.94 10.19 -15.62
N VAL A 37 -6.57 11.20 -14.84
CA VAL A 37 -7.44 11.70 -13.75
C VAL A 37 -8.23 12.86 -14.30
N LYS A 38 -9.56 12.75 -14.25
CA LYS A 38 -10.51 13.76 -14.70
C LYS A 38 -11.45 14.15 -13.55
N SER A 39 -12.31 15.13 -13.79
CA SER A 39 -13.32 15.58 -12.83
C SER A 39 -14.68 15.65 -13.51
N TYR A 40 -15.72 15.26 -12.78
CA TYR A 40 -17.12 15.54 -13.14
C TYR A 40 -17.41 17.04 -13.00
N GLU A 41 -18.56 17.49 -13.50
CA GLU A 41 -18.98 18.90 -13.44
C GLU A 41 -19.09 19.43 -12.00
N ASP A 42 -19.39 18.57 -11.04
CA ASP A 42 -19.46 18.88 -9.60
C ASP A 42 -18.08 18.93 -8.92
N GLY A 43 -17.00 18.68 -9.67
CA GLY A 43 -15.62 18.67 -9.18
C GLY A 43 -15.15 17.33 -8.62
N MET A 44 -16.01 16.31 -8.53
CA MET A 44 -15.62 14.99 -8.05
C MET A 44 -14.63 14.34 -9.05
N PRO A 45 -13.45 13.89 -8.61
CA PRO A 45 -12.47 13.31 -9.51
C PRO A 45 -12.75 11.83 -9.80
N TYR A 46 -12.37 11.36 -10.99
CA TYR A 46 -12.47 9.97 -11.41
C TYR A 46 -11.27 9.55 -12.27
N PHE A 47 -11.06 8.24 -12.41
CA PHE A 47 -10.05 7.66 -13.28
C PHE A 47 -10.69 7.25 -14.60
N GLU A 48 -10.14 7.75 -15.71
CA GLU A 48 -10.47 7.28 -17.06
C GLU A 48 -9.36 6.35 -17.55
N LEU A 49 -9.68 5.06 -17.68
CA LEU A 49 -8.79 4.07 -18.27
C LEU A 49 -9.08 3.93 -19.75
N LYS A 50 -8.04 3.97 -20.59
CA LYS A 50 -8.15 3.78 -22.04
C LYS A 50 -7.09 2.82 -22.54
N PHE A 51 -7.48 1.89 -23.42
CA PHE A 51 -6.60 0.84 -23.94
C PHE A 51 -6.86 0.54 -25.41
N SER A 52 -5.94 -0.16 -26.05
CA SER A 52 -6.09 -0.71 -27.40
C SER A 52 -6.86 -2.03 -27.33
N VAL A 53 -7.87 -2.18 -28.20
CA VAL A 53 -8.67 -3.41 -28.32
C VAL A 53 -7.87 -4.46 -29.11
N PRO A 54 -7.64 -5.66 -28.55
CA PRO A 54 -6.90 -6.71 -29.25
C PRO A 54 -7.65 -7.22 -30.47
N GLU A 55 -6.93 -7.67 -31.49
CA GLU A 55 -7.54 -8.10 -32.75
C GLU A 55 -8.45 -9.31 -32.58
N ALA A 56 -8.07 -10.25 -31.70
CA ALA A 56 -8.91 -11.38 -31.32
C ALA A 56 -10.28 -10.94 -30.79
N VAL A 57 -10.32 -9.87 -29.98
CA VAL A 57 -11.58 -9.33 -29.44
C VAL A 57 -12.40 -8.63 -30.51
N LYS A 58 -11.77 -7.89 -31.44
CA LYS A 58 -12.49 -7.27 -32.57
C LYS A 58 -13.17 -8.32 -33.44
N ASN A 59 -12.45 -9.39 -33.76
CA ASN A 59 -13.00 -10.48 -34.56
C ASN A 59 -14.24 -11.09 -33.89
N ILE A 60 -14.17 -11.37 -32.59
CA ILE A 60 -15.33 -11.87 -31.83
C ILE A 60 -16.49 -10.87 -31.92
N LEU A 61 -16.25 -9.58 -31.69
CA LEU A 61 -17.30 -8.54 -31.76
C LEU A 61 -17.92 -8.37 -33.15
N GLU A 62 -17.20 -8.70 -34.23
CA GLU A 62 -17.68 -8.64 -35.61
C GLU A 62 -18.44 -9.91 -36.03
N THR A 63 -18.02 -11.08 -35.53
CA THR A 63 -18.55 -12.38 -35.97
C THR A 63 -19.59 -12.97 -35.03
N SER A 64 -19.60 -12.57 -33.76
CA SER A 64 -20.48 -13.18 -32.77
C SER A 64 -21.91 -12.69 -32.87
N SER A 65 -22.85 -13.60 -32.58
CA SER A 65 -24.18 -13.16 -32.18
C SER A 65 -24.03 -12.57 -30.77
N LYS A 66 -24.41 -11.30 -30.58
CA LYS A 66 -24.35 -10.61 -29.27
C LYS A 66 -25.08 -11.36 -28.14
N ASP A 67 -25.89 -12.35 -28.51
CA ASP A 67 -26.67 -13.15 -27.60
C ASP A 67 -26.02 -14.48 -27.16
N GLU A 68 -24.94 -14.91 -27.82
CA GLU A 68 -24.26 -16.19 -27.55
C GLU A 68 -22.79 -16.02 -27.18
N GLU A 69 -22.10 -14.96 -27.62
CA GLU A 69 -20.71 -14.71 -27.20
C GLU A 69 -20.51 -13.28 -26.72
N VAL A 70 -20.01 -13.14 -25.50
CA VAL A 70 -19.81 -11.85 -24.85
C VAL A 70 -18.38 -11.76 -24.31
N VAL A 71 -17.74 -10.62 -24.52
CA VAL A 71 -16.45 -10.30 -23.92
C VAL A 71 -16.64 -9.15 -22.93
N PHE A 72 -16.13 -9.30 -21.72
CA PHE A 72 -16.06 -8.25 -20.71
C PHE A 72 -14.61 -7.84 -20.45
N TYR A 73 -14.36 -6.53 -20.43
CA TYR A 73 -13.14 -6.00 -19.86
C TYR A 73 -13.30 -5.82 -18.36
N MET A 74 -12.47 -6.51 -17.58
CA MET A 74 -12.47 -6.44 -16.12
C MET A 74 -11.28 -5.62 -15.66
N ALA A 75 -11.54 -4.53 -14.93
CA ALA A 75 -10.50 -3.69 -14.36
C ALA A 75 -10.26 -4.01 -12.88
N GLU A 76 -8.98 -3.94 -12.50
CA GLU A 76 -8.54 -3.98 -11.12
C GLU A 76 -7.68 -2.76 -10.81
N TYR A 77 -7.71 -2.37 -9.55
CA TYR A 77 -6.84 -1.33 -9.02
C TYR A 77 -6.14 -1.79 -7.75
N GLN A 78 -4.96 -1.25 -7.49
CA GLN A 78 -4.33 -1.32 -6.18
C GLN A 78 -3.79 0.06 -5.80
N ILE A 79 -3.80 0.36 -4.50
CA ILE A 79 -3.21 1.58 -3.95
C ILE A 79 -1.81 1.23 -3.44
N GLY A 80 -0.78 1.94 -3.94
CA GLY A 80 0.62 1.63 -3.66
C GLY A 80 0.96 0.20 -4.06
N SER A 81 1.36 -0.61 -3.08
CA SER A 81 1.60 -2.06 -3.21
C SER A 81 0.60 -2.91 -2.43
N GLY A 82 -0.60 -2.38 -2.16
CA GLY A 82 -1.68 -3.13 -1.51
C GLY A 82 -2.26 -4.22 -2.41
N GLU A 83 -3.29 -4.91 -1.90
CA GLU A 83 -3.99 -5.96 -2.65
C GLU A 83 -4.76 -5.39 -3.85
N TRP A 84 -4.75 -6.13 -4.96
CA TRP A 84 -5.59 -5.82 -6.11
C TRP A 84 -7.07 -5.96 -5.74
N GLN A 85 -7.83 -4.89 -5.95
CA GLN A 85 -9.26 -4.82 -5.76
C GLN A 85 -9.95 -4.80 -7.14
N GLN A 86 -11.05 -5.53 -7.27
CA GLN A 86 -11.89 -5.47 -8.46
C GLN A 86 -12.81 -4.24 -8.38
N THR A 87 -12.92 -3.48 -9.48
CA THR A 87 -13.82 -2.32 -9.54
C THR A 87 -15.13 -2.65 -10.21
N GLY A 88 -15.08 -3.44 -11.27
CA GLY A 88 -16.21 -3.72 -12.16
C GLY A 88 -15.74 -4.05 -13.57
N GLY A 89 -16.69 -4.50 -14.39
CA GLY A 89 -16.46 -4.88 -15.78
C GLY A 89 -17.25 -4.03 -16.77
N MET A 90 -16.78 -3.96 -18.01
CA MET A 90 -17.47 -3.34 -19.12
C MET A 90 -17.60 -4.34 -20.27
N ASP A 91 -18.80 -4.50 -20.83
CA ASP A 91 -18.99 -5.23 -22.07
C ASP A 91 -18.15 -4.59 -23.19
N ALA A 92 -17.33 -5.39 -23.87
CA ALA A 92 -16.38 -4.93 -24.87
C ALA A 92 -17.06 -4.24 -26.07
N SER A 93 -18.35 -4.47 -26.30
CA SER A 93 -19.13 -3.77 -27.32
C SER A 93 -19.39 -2.29 -26.99
N ASN A 94 -19.22 -1.88 -25.73
CA ASN A 94 -19.35 -0.49 -25.28
C ASN A 94 -18.07 0.35 -25.49
N GLY A 95 -17.02 -0.25 -26.05
CA GLY A 95 -15.79 0.42 -26.43
C GLY A 95 -14.60 0.00 -25.57
N ASN A 96 -13.68 0.94 -25.35
CA ASN A 96 -12.36 0.69 -24.77
C ASN A 96 -11.98 1.69 -23.67
N THR A 97 -12.99 2.26 -23.02
CA THR A 97 -12.82 3.24 -21.94
C THR A 97 -13.55 2.77 -20.69
N ILE A 98 -12.85 2.58 -19.59
CA ILE A 98 -13.45 2.23 -18.29
C ILE A 98 -13.31 3.42 -17.36
N ILE A 99 -14.43 3.85 -16.76
CA ILE A 99 -14.46 4.90 -15.74
C ILE A 99 -14.49 4.23 -14.37
N ILE A 100 -13.53 4.59 -13.52
CA ILE A 100 -13.45 4.12 -12.13
C ILE A 100 -13.58 5.32 -11.21
N ASN A 101 -14.60 5.30 -10.36
CA ASN A 101 -14.70 6.26 -9.28
C ASN A 101 -13.78 5.82 -8.14
N PRO A 102 -13.02 6.74 -7.53
CA PRO A 102 -12.29 6.43 -6.30
C PRO A 102 -13.32 6.04 -5.22
N GLU A 103 -13.26 4.81 -4.72
CA GLU A 103 -14.08 4.43 -3.57
C GLU A 103 -13.64 5.21 -2.33
N ASP A 104 -14.62 5.63 -1.51
CA ASP A 104 -14.53 6.44 -0.30
C ASP A 104 -13.39 6.02 0.64
N MET A 105 -12.23 6.67 0.53
CA MET A 105 -10.99 6.29 1.22
C MET A 105 -10.20 7.48 1.80
N GLY A 106 -10.90 8.52 2.26
CA GLY A 106 -10.32 9.60 3.07
C GLY A 106 -10.53 9.36 4.56
N ILE A 107 -9.53 9.68 5.40
CA ILE A 107 -9.81 9.99 6.81
C ILE A 107 -10.65 11.29 6.79
N ASN A 108 -11.95 11.19 7.09
CA ASN A 108 -12.99 12.24 7.02
C ASN A 108 -13.67 12.51 5.65
N GLY A 109 -13.59 11.59 4.67
CA GLY A 109 -14.39 11.73 3.43
C GLY A 109 -13.84 12.72 2.39
N ASP A 110 -12.59 13.19 2.53
CA ASP A 110 -11.90 13.92 1.47
C ASP A 110 -11.19 12.93 0.52
N ILE A 111 -11.58 12.90 -0.75
CA ILE A 111 -10.92 12.11 -1.79
C ILE A 111 -9.62 12.81 -2.21
N ASP A 112 -8.49 12.44 -1.60
CA ASP A 112 -7.17 12.88 -2.07
C ASP A 112 -6.55 11.86 -3.03
N ILE A 113 -6.97 11.93 -4.31
CA ILE A 113 -6.39 11.12 -5.39
C ILE A 113 -4.89 11.40 -5.56
N LYS A 114 -4.42 12.62 -5.23
CA LYS A 114 -3.03 13.03 -5.48
C LYS A 114 -2.06 12.49 -4.44
N ALA A 115 -2.53 12.20 -3.24
CA ALA A 115 -1.72 11.62 -2.15
C ALA A 115 -1.43 10.12 -2.29
N ASN A 116 -2.00 9.45 -3.30
CA ASN A 116 -1.89 8.00 -3.46
C ASN A 116 -1.42 7.63 -4.87
N ILE A 117 -0.66 6.54 -4.97
CA ILE A 117 -0.33 5.90 -6.25
C ILE A 117 -1.42 4.87 -6.52
N TYR A 118 -2.17 5.06 -7.60
CA TYR A 118 -3.12 4.08 -8.09
C TYR A 118 -2.52 3.35 -9.27
N ASN A 119 -2.51 2.02 -9.21
CA ASN A 119 -2.10 1.16 -10.31
C ASN A 119 -3.33 0.45 -10.83
N PHE A 120 -3.46 0.35 -12.15
CA PHE A 120 -4.58 -0.28 -12.83
C PHE A 120 -4.07 -1.34 -13.79
N ARG A 121 -4.85 -2.41 -13.93
CA ARG A 121 -4.67 -3.43 -14.95
C ARG A 121 -6.02 -3.90 -15.43
N VAL A 122 -6.11 -4.30 -16.69
CA VAL A 122 -7.35 -4.74 -17.32
C VAL A 122 -7.13 -6.08 -17.99
N LYS A 123 -8.07 -7.00 -17.86
CA LYS A 123 -8.11 -8.26 -18.62
C LYS A 123 -9.41 -8.36 -19.43
N ALA A 124 -9.46 -9.27 -20.37
CA ALA A 124 -10.64 -9.61 -21.16
C ALA A 124 -11.13 -11.01 -20.75
N ASP A 125 -12.39 -11.10 -20.34
CA ASP A 125 -13.06 -12.35 -20.01
C ASP A 125 -14.11 -12.64 -21.09
N TYR A 126 -13.96 -13.78 -21.74
CA TYR A 126 -14.87 -14.31 -22.76
C TYR A 126 -15.87 -15.28 -22.13
N PHE A 127 -17.13 -15.16 -22.55
CA PHE A 127 -18.23 -16.02 -22.14
C PHE A 127 -19.00 -16.47 -23.38
N HIS A 128 -19.16 -17.78 -23.54
CA HIS A 128 -20.10 -18.37 -24.48
C HIS A 128 -21.35 -18.84 -23.74
N TYR A 129 -22.52 -18.46 -24.24
CA TYR A 129 -23.82 -18.83 -23.72
C TYR A 129 -24.58 -19.67 -24.74
N GLU A 130 -25.02 -20.84 -24.31
CA GLU A 130 -26.04 -21.60 -25.02
C GLU A 130 -27.41 -21.27 -24.42
N VAL A 131 -28.37 -20.85 -25.25
CA VAL A 131 -29.77 -20.68 -24.86
C VAL A 131 -30.46 -22.03 -25.02
N ASN A 132 -30.48 -22.88 -23.99
CA ASN A 132 -31.13 -24.19 -24.07
C ASN A 132 -31.53 -24.77 -22.70
N ASP A 133 -32.25 -24.01 -21.87
CA ASP A 133 -33.18 -24.67 -20.95
C ASP A 133 -34.63 -24.49 -21.43
N GLU A 134 -35.52 -25.40 -21.02
CA GLU A 134 -36.94 -25.42 -21.41
C GLU A 134 -37.70 -24.12 -21.05
N HIS A 135 -37.04 -23.18 -20.35
CA HIS A 135 -37.56 -21.91 -19.85
C HIS A 135 -36.88 -20.68 -20.49
N GLY A 136 -35.91 -20.85 -21.39
CA GLY A 136 -35.21 -19.76 -22.09
C GLY A 136 -34.10 -19.09 -21.28
N ASN A 137 -33.59 -19.69 -20.20
CA ASN A 137 -32.45 -19.16 -19.46
C ASN A 137 -31.12 -19.46 -20.18
N ARG A 138 -30.18 -18.52 -20.08
CA ARG A 138 -28.81 -18.67 -20.61
C ARG A 138 -27.98 -19.59 -19.73
N ILE A 139 -27.32 -20.59 -20.34
CA ILE A 139 -26.32 -21.43 -19.68
C ILE A 139 -24.95 -21.03 -20.21
N THR A 140 -24.03 -20.64 -19.33
CA THR A 140 -22.63 -20.41 -19.71
C THR A 140 -21.94 -21.75 -19.93
N THR A 141 -21.46 -22.02 -21.14
CA THR A 141 -20.88 -23.31 -21.52
C THR A 141 -19.36 -23.27 -21.61
N ASP A 142 -18.79 -22.15 -22.07
CA ASP A 142 -17.34 -21.94 -22.13
C ASP A 142 -16.93 -20.56 -21.59
N THR A 143 -15.84 -20.52 -20.82
CA THR A 143 -15.23 -19.27 -20.36
C THR A 143 -13.74 -19.27 -20.63
N SER A 144 -13.17 -18.10 -20.91
CA SER A 144 -11.73 -17.92 -21.07
C SER A 144 -11.33 -16.52 -20.63
N SER A 145 -10.15 -16.39 -20.02
CA SER A 145 -9.63 -15.12 -19.54
C SER A 145 -8.27 -14.87 -20.18
N SER A 146 -8.06 -13.64 -20.65
CA SER A 146 -6.72 -13.21 -21.03
C SER A 146 -5.86 -12.97 -19.80
N PRO A 147 -4.52 -12.91 -19.96
CA PRO A 147 -3.66 -12.24 -19.00
C PRO A 147 -4.11 -10.79 -18.76
N TYR A 148 -3.52 -10.14 -17.76
CA TYR A 148 -3.71 -8.70 -17.61
C TYR A 148 -2.87 -7.92 -18.62
N SER A 149 -3.35 -6.73 -18.97
CA SER A 149 -2.64 -5.69 -19.70
C SER A 149 -1.34 -5.27 -19.01
N ASN A 150 -0.60 -4.34 -19.62
CA ASN A 150 0.37 -3.54 -18.88
C ASN A 150 -0.30 -2.83 -17.70
N ILE A 151 0.49 -2.51 -16.67
CA ILE A 151 0.03 -1.69 -15.56
C ILE A 151 0.06 -0.22 -16.00
N ALA A 152 -1.04 0.48 -15.78
CA ALA A 152 -1.14 1.92 -15.92
C ALA A 152 -1.24 2.56 -14.54
N SER A 153 -0.44 3.61 -14.28
CA SER A 153 -0.38 4.23 -12.96
C SER A 153 -0.68 5.71 -13.01
N THR A 154 -1.36 6.22 -11.98
CA THR A 154 -1.59 7.65 -11.76
C THR A 154 -1.40 8.00 -10.28
N GLY A 155 -1.26 9.30 -10.00
CA GLY A 155 -0.73 9.83 -8.75
C GLY A 155 0.38 10.83 -9.06
N ILE A 156 1.29 11.09 -8.12
CA ILE A 156 2.44 11.98 -8.36
C ILE A 156 3.31 11.41 -9.50
N LYS A 157 3.23 12.01 -10.70
CA LYS A 157 4.10 11.67 -11.84
C LYS A 157 5.57 11.75 -11.42
N GLY A 158 6.29 10.63 -11.49
CA GLY A 158 7.75 10.59 -11.27
C GLY A 158 8.23 10.30 -9.85
N PHE A 159 7.34 9.92 -8.92
CA PHE A 159 7.78 9.40 -7.62
C PHE A 159 8.33 7.97 -7.80
N GLN A 160 9.65 7.87 -7.98
CA GLN A 160 10.37 6.62 -7.77
C GLN A 160 10.63 6.50 -6.27
N LYS A 161 9.99 5.52 -5.64
CA LYS A 161 10.25 5.12 -4.24
C LYS A 161 11.75 5.19 -3.95
N SER A 162 12.17 6.11 -3.09
CA SER A 162 13.59 6.31 -2.79
C SER A 162 14.11 5.25 -1.81
N TYR A 163 13.20 4.54 -1.13
CA TYR A 163 13.48 3.59 -0.08
C TYR A 163 13.25 2.11 -0.46
N LYS A 164 13.94 1.21 0.22
CA LYS A 164 13.96 -0.24 -0.01
C LYS A 164 13.77 -1.02 1.29
N ASP A 165 13.49 -2.32 1.14
CA ASP A 165 13.35 -3.28 2.24
C ASP A 165 12.40 -2.82 3.35
N ALA A 166 11.23 -2.30 2.97
CA ALA A 166 10.14 -2.01 3.89
C ALA A 166 9.19 -3.19 4.00
N SER A 167 8.58 -3.36 5.17
CA SER A 167 7.46 -4.27 5.35
C SER A 167 6.23 -3.76 4.59
N GLU A 168 5.42 -4.65 4.03
CA GLU A 168 4.22 -4.28 3.24
C GLU A 168 3.27 -3.36 4.00
N TRP A 169 3.03 -3.65 5.28
CA TRP A 169 2.17 -2.83 6.15
C TRP A 169 2.66 -1.39 6.33
N ALA A 170 3.96 -1.14 6.16
CA ALA A 170 4.57 0.17 6.37
C ALA A 170 4.54 1.04 5.10
N VAL A 171 4.37 0.43 3.92
CA VAL A 171 4.47 1.12 2.62
C VAL A 171 3.57 2.35 2.52
N PRO A 172 2.27 2.31 2.88
CA PRO A 172 1.40 3.48 2.71
C PRO A 172 1.86 4.71 3.48
N GLU A 173 2.37 4.53 4.70
CA GLU A 173 2.87 5.65 5.52
C GLU A 173 4.31 6.03 5.17
N LEU A 174 5.11 5.12 4.62
CA LEU A 174 6.46 5.42 4.14
C LEU A 174 6.48 6.15 2.80
N ASP A 175 5.51 5.92 1.92
CA ASP A 175 5.36 6.70 0.69
C ASP A 175 5.12 8.19 1.02
N LYS A 176 4.25 8.46 1.99
CA LYS A 176 4.08 9.81 2.56
C LYS A 176 5.36 10.35 3.18
N ALA A 177 6.10 9.52 3.92
CA ALA A 177 7.34 9.94 4.55
C ALA A 177 8.39 10.40 3.53
N ASP A 178 8.51 9.67 2.42
CA ASP A 178 9.42 10.00 1.33
C ASP A 178 8.99 11.33 0.66
N GLU A 179 7.70 11.51 0.40
CA GLU A 179 7.14 12.78 -0.11
C GLU A 179 7.40 13.96 0.83
N TYR A 180 7.23 13.75 2.13
CA TYR A 180 7.47 14.80 3.12
C TYR A 180 8.96 15.08 3.32
N GLY A 181 9.85 14.20 2.85
CA GLY A 181 11.30 14.32 3.00
C GLY A 181 11.82 13.84 4.35
N PHE A 182 11.11 12.90 4.99
CA PHE A 182 11.46 12.34 6.31
C PHE A 182 12.37 11.11 6.21
N ILE A 183 12.49 10.49 5.04
CA ILE A 183 13.44 9.39 4.81
C ILE A 183 14.81 9.97 4.45
N THR A 184 15.82 9.72 5.28
CA THR A 184 17.19 10.18 5.03
C THR A 184 17.98 9.18 4.18
N ASP A 185 19.05 9.66 3.53
CA ASP A 185 19.95 8.80 2.75
C ASP A 185 20.55 7.65 3.56
N LYS A 186 20.70 7.81 4.89
CA LYS A 186 21.25 6.77 5.78
C LYS A 186 20.30 5.59 6.00
N ILE A 187 19.00 5.83 5.97
CA ILE A 187 18.00 4.82 6.34
C ILE A 187 17.28 4.21 5.13
N LYS A 188 17.25 4.91 3.99
CA LYS A 188 16.40 4.58 2.85
C LYS A 188 16.59 3.16 2.32
N ASP A 189 17.80 2.59 2.37
CA ASP A 189 18.05 1.28 1.76
C ASP A 189 17.61 0.09 2.64
N LYS A 190 17.29 0.29 3.92
CA LYS A 190 16.89 -0.81 4.82
C LYS A 190 15.87 -0.38 5.87
N MET A 191 14.63 -0.17 5.45
CA MET A 191 13.57 0.40 6.30
C MET A 191 13.05 -0.55 7.39
N ASN A 192 13.00 -1.86 7.15
CA ASN A 192 12.62 -2.85 8.17
C ASN A 192 13.75 -3.16 9.18
N GLY A 193 14.93 -2.56 9.01
CA GLY A 193 16.06 -2.68 9.93
C GLY A 193 15.87 -1.86 11.22
N PRO A 194 16.62 -2.17 12.29
CA PRO A 194 16.58 -1.42 13.53
C PRO A 194 17.15 0.00 13.33
N ILE A 195 16.59 0.98 14.04
CA ILE A 195 17.04 2.38 13.95
C ILE A 195 18.03 2.72 15.07
N THR A 196 19.11 3.42 14.72
CA THR A 196 20.07 3.95 15.70
C THR A 196 19.58 5.25 16.33
N ARG A 197 20.21 5.65 17.45
CA ARG A 197 19.95 6.95 18.10
C ARG A 197 20.24 8.13 17.17
N GLU A 198 21.31 8.04 16.39
CA GLU A 198 21.67 9.07 15.39
C GLU A 198 20.64 9.15 14.27
N GLU A 199 20.29 8.01 13.66
CA GLU A 199 19.31 7.96 12.58
C GLU A 199 17.97 8.55 13.02
N PHE A 200 17.51 8.24 14.24
CA PHE A 200 16.26 8.83 14.73
C PHE A 200 16.37 10.33 15.00
N ALA A 201 17.53 10.82 15.48
CA ALA A 201 17.74 12.25 15.68
C ALA A 201 17.65 13.02 14.35
N GLU A 202 18.23 12.47 13.27
CA GLU A 202 18.13 13.06 11.92
C GLU A 202 16.69 13.13 11.41
N VAL A 203 15.94 12.04 11.54
CA VAL A 203 14.52 11.99 11.14
C VAL A 203 13.69 13.00 11.95
N ALA A 204 13.98 13.15 13.25
CA ALA A 204 13.30 14.14 14.09
C ALA A 204 13.66 15.59 13.72
N ILE A 205 14.86 15.86 13.21
CA ILE A 205 15.20 17.17 12.65
C ILE A 205 14.43 17.42 11.35
N LYS A 206 14.30 16.43 10.47
CA LYS A 206 13.48 16.58 9.25
C LYS A 206 12.04 17.00 9.57
N LEU A 207 11.46 16.50 10.65
CA LEU A 207 10.17 16.98 11.14
C LEU A 207 10.20 18.48 11.47
N TYR A 208 11.15 18.91 12.29
CA TYR A 208 11.27 20.31 12.68
C TYR A 208 11.41 21.21 11.45
N GLU A 209 12.34 20.88 10.55
CA GLU A 209 12.62 21.68 9.37
C GLU A 209 11.42 21.77 8.44
N LYS A 210 10.67 20.67 8.28
CA LYS A 210 9.43 20.65 7.51
C LYS A 210 8.30 21.47 8.16
N MET A 211 8.14 21.38 9.47
CA MET A 211 7.10 22.11 10.21
C MET A 211 7.28 23.63 10.16
N PHE A 212 8.54 24.10 10.19
CA PHE A 212 8.85 25.53 10.21
C PHE A 212 9.34 26.10 8.88
N GLY A 213 9.55 25.26 7.86
CA GLY A 213 10.06 25.68 6.56
C GLY A 213 11.47 26.29 6.61
N LYS A 214 12.29 25.89 7.58
CA LYS A 214 13.64 26.43 7.80
C LYS A 214 14.57 25.39 8.41
N GLU A 215 15.86 25.48 8.12
CA GLU A 215 16.87 24.63 8.75
C GLU A 215 17.01 24.91 10.25
N ALA A 216 17.20 23.86 11.04
CA ALA A 216 17.52 24.01 12.46
C ALA A 216 18.97 24.47 12.62
N SER A 217 19.21 25.40 13.55
CA SER A 217 20.56 25.80 13.93
C SER A 217 21.12 24.85 14.99
N TYR A 218 22.39 24.47 14.87
CA TYR A 218 23.09 23.75 15.94
C TYR A 218 23.82 24.72 16.87
N GLN A 219 23.96 24.34 18.13
CA GLN A 219 24.80 25.01 19.11
C GLN A 219 25.68 23.97 19.82
N ASP A 220 26.81 24.42 20.38
CA ASP A 220 27.77 23.62 21.15
C ASP A 220 28.14 22.26 20.50
N THR A 221 29.02 22.32 19.50
CA THR A 221 29.59 21.13 18.84
C THR A 221 30.59 20.36 19.71
N THR A 222 30.78 20.77 20.98
CA THR A 222 31.69 20.13 21.94
C THR A 222 30.96 19.34 23.02
N ALA A 223 29.62 19.37 23.03
CA ALA A 223 28.80 18.66 24.00
C ALA A 223 29.03 17.14 24.02
N PHE A 224 29.42 16.54 22.89
CA PHE A 224 29.64 15.11 22.73
C PHE A 224 31.01 14.81 22.11
N SER A 225 31.69 13.83 22.69
CA SER A 225 33.03 13.38 22.30
C SER A 225 33.03 12.25 21.24
N ASP A 226 31.89 11.59 21.05
CA ASP A 226 31.72 10.37 20.25
C ASP A 226 30.92 10.57 18.95
N THR A 227 30.60 11.82 18.59
CA THR A 227 29.99 12.17 17.30
C THR A 227 30.52 13.52 16.83
N LYS A 228 30.37 13.79 15.52
CA LYS A 228 30.59 15.09 14.89
C LYS A 228 29.42 15.47 13.98
N ASN A 229 28.32 14.72 14.03
CA ASN A 229 27.18 14.90 13.14
C ASN A 229 26.41 16.19 13.50
N PRO A 230 26.31 17.17 12.59
CA PRO A 230 25.59 18.42 12.84
C PRO A 230 24.12 18.20 13.25
N GLU A 231 23.46 17.18 12.71
CA GLU A 231 22.05 16.88 12.99
C GLU A 231 21.83 16.49 14.46
N ILE A 232 22.79 15.80 15.08
CA ILE A 232 22.74 15.51 16.52
C ILE A 232 22.84 16.80 17.34
N TYR A 233 23.72 17.72 16.96
CA TYR A 233 23.86 19.00 17.67
C TYR A 233 22.66 19.93 17.45
N LYS A 234 22.03 19.91 16.27
CA LYS A 234 20.73 20.57 16.03
C LYS A 234 19.68 20.00 16.97
N ALA A 235 19.58 18.67 17.05
CA ALA A 235 18.57 18.00 17.88
C ALA A 235 18.81 18.24 19.37
N PHE A 236 20.08 18.29 19.79
CA PHE A 236 20.48 18.62 21.15
C PHE A 236 20.15 20.07 21.51
N GLY A 237 20.50 21.02 20.63
CA GLY A 237 20.20 22.45 20.82
C GLY A 237 18.70 22.75 20.89
N LEU A 238 17.87 21.98 20.17
CA LEU A 238 16.41 22.05 20.25
C LEU A 238 15.83 21.30 21.47
N GLY A 239 16.63 20.56 22.22
CA GLY A 239 16.17 19.75 23.35
C GLY A 239 15.38 18.49 22.95
N ILE A 240 15.50 18.05 21.69
CA ILE A 240 14.87 16.82 21.18
C ILE A 240 15.58 15.58 21.71
N VAL A 241 16.91 15.67 21.83
CA VAL A 241 17.76 14.57 22.29
C VAL A 241 18.65 15.02 23.45
N ASN A 242 19.09 14.05 24.25
CA ASN A 242 20.05 14.24 25.34
C ASN A 242 21.19 13.22 25.21
N GLY A 243 22.34 13.52 25.80
CA GLY A 243 23.43 12.56 25.96
C GLY A 243 23.09 11.40 26.89
N VAL A 244 23.92 10.37 26.85
CA VAL A 244 23.83 9.17 27.71
C VAL A 244 24.74 9.26 28.94
N GLY A 245 25.38 10.42 29.17
CA GLY A 245 26.37 10.66 30.23
C GLY A 245 27.81 10.63 29.70
N ASN A 246 28.78 11.03 30.53
CA ASN A 246 30.21 11.05 30.22
C ASN A 246 30.56 11.74 28.88
N ASN A 247 29.86 12.84 28.56
CA ASN A 247 30.04 13.59 27.31
C ASN A 247 29.86 12.71 26.06
N LYS A 248 28.91 11.77 26.09
CA LYS A 248 28.59 10.87 24.97
C LYS A 248 27.13 10.98 24.54
N PHE A 249 26.90 10.82 23.24
CA PHE A 249 25.57 10.69 22.65
C PHE A 249 25.19 9.22 22.36
N ALA A 250 26.18 8.38 22.09
CA ALA A 250 26.07 7.01 21.62
C ALA A 250 25.32 6.88 20.27
N PRO A 251 25.87 7.44 19.16
CA PRO A 251 25.17 7.55 17.88
C PRO A 251 24.75 6.20 17.27
N ASN A 252 25.58 5.16 17.45
CA ASN A 252 25.39 3.84 16.84
C ASN A 252 24.56 2.88 17.71
N GLU A 253 24.14 3.29 18.90
CA GLU A 253 23.30 2.43 19.74
C GLU A 253 21.90 2.31 19.12
N LEU A 254 21.39 1.08 19.06
CA LEU A 254 20.02 0.82 18.65
C LEU A 254 19.05 1.36 19.69
N THR A 255 17.93 1.87 19.21
CA THR A 255 16.87 2.39 20.08
C THR A 255 15.78 1.36 20.33
N ASN A 256 15.23 1.42 21.54
CA ASN A 256 13.99 0.74 21.86
C ASN A 256 12.78 1.69 21.73
N ARG A 257 11.58 1.12 21.87
CA ARG A 257 10.32 1.85 21.64
C ARG A 257 10.08 2.97 22.64
N GLU A 258 10.44 2.79 23.91
CA GLU A 258 10.29 3.84 24.92
C GLU A 258 11.26 5.01 24.69
N GLN A 259 12.48 4.74 24.19
CA GLN A 259 13.47 5.77 23.86
C GLN A 259 13.01 6.61 22.66
N VAL A 260 12.54 5.96 21.59
CA VAL A 260 11.98 6.67 20.42
C VAL A 260 10.75 7.48 20.82
N ALA A 261 9.83 6.91 21.62
CA ALA A 261 8.67 7.64 22.12
C ALA A 261 9.07 8.88 22.94
N ALA A 262 10.10 8.79 23.78
CA ALA A 262 10.57 9.92 24.56
C ALA A 262 11.25 11.01 23.72
N MET A 263 12.10 10.63 22.76
CA MET A 263 12.72 11.59 21.83
C MET A 263 11.65 12.25 20.95
N MET A 264 10.68 11.49 20.45
CA MET A 264 9.58 12.02 19.66
C MET A 264 8.65 12.92 20.48
N ASN A 265 8.33 12.58 21.73
CA ASN A 265 7.55 13.45 22.61
C ASN A 265 8.25 14.81 22.82
N ARG A 266 9.59 14.83 22.94
CA ARG A 266 10.36 16.08 23.02
C ARG A 266 10.27 16.86 21.70
N ALA A 267 10.42 16.20 20.55
CA ALA A 267 10.22 16.85 19.26
C ALA A 267 8.80 17.43 19.10
N VAL A 268 7.74 16.74 19.57
CA VAL A 268 6.38 17.29 19.59
C VAL A 268 6.30 18.55 20.46
N LYS A 269 6.95 18.58 21.63
CA LYS A 269 7.02 19.80 22.48
C LYS A 269 7.69 20.97 21.78
N VAL A 270 8.67 20.70 20.91
CA VAL A 270 9.35 21.73 20.12
C VAL A 270 8.46 22.25 18.99
N VAL A 271 7.83 21.36 18.21
CA VAL A 271 7.04 21.78 17.03
C VAL A 271 5.61 22.19 17.36
N LYS A 272 5.04 21.70 18.46
CA LYS A 272 3.69 22.01 18.94
C LYS A 272 3.66 22.16 20.47
N PRO A 273 4.23 23.24 21.02
CA PRO A 273 4.25 23.45 22.47
C PRO A 273 2.87 23.58 23.11
N SER A 274 1.84 23.94 22.33
CA SER A 274 0.46 24.07 22.79
C SER A 274 -0.35 22.76 22.80
N ALA A 275 0.24 21.62 22.45
CA ALA A 275 -0.45 20.34 22.50
C ALA A 275 -0.83 19.93 23.95
N ASP A 276 -1.92 19.16 24.10
CA ASP A 276 -2.28 18.57 25.39
C ASP A 276 -1.37 17.37 25.71
N PHE A 277 -0.37 17.61 26.56
CA PHE A 277 0.55 16.58 27.05
C PHE A 277 0.03 15.80 28.26
N SER A 278 -1.21 16.04 28.71
CA SER A 278 -1.79 15.32 29.84
C SER A 278 -1.97 13.83 29.54
N THR A 279 -1.50 13.00 30.47
CA THR A 279 -1.60 11.54 30.44
C THR A 279 -2.62 10.98 31.44
N ASN A 280 -3.37 11.87 32.11
CA ASN A 280 -4.38 11.49 33.09
C ASN A 280 -5.53 10.72 32.44
N GLY A 281 -5.94 9.62 33.07
CA GLY A 281 -7.05 8.79 32.61
C GLY A 281 -6.74 7.87 31.42
N ILE A 282 -5.49 7.83 30.94
CA ILE A 282 -5.08 6.87 29.91
C ILE A 282 -5.03 5.47 30.53
N GLU A 283 -5.65 4.50 29.83
CA GLU A 283 -5.62 3.09 30.21
C GLU A 283 -4.19 2.58 30.38
N LYS A 284 -4.02 1.66 31.34
CA LYS A 284 -2.71 1.06 31.59
C LYS A 284 -2.40 0.01 30.54
N PHE A 285 -1.17 0.03 30.06
CA PHE A 285 -0.65 -1.07 29.25
C PHE A 285 -0.49 -2.33 30.12
N ALA A 286 -0.71 -3.50 29.52
CA ALA A 286 -0.50 -4.78 30.20
C ALA A 286 0.97 -4.96 30.63
N ASP A 287 1.92 -4.36 29.89
CA ASP A 287 3.35 -4.32 30.16
C ASP A 287 3.83 -2.97 30.74
N GLU A 288 2.94 -2.16 31.33
CA GLU A 288 3.28 -0.82 31.87
C GLU A 288 4.47 -0.86 32.85
N LYS A 289 4.58 -1.92 33.65
CA LYS A 289 5.68 -2.11 34.61
C LYS A 289 7.07 -2.23 33.97
N GLN A 290 7.13 -2.55 32.67
CA GLN A 290 8.39 -2.61 31.92
C GLN A 290 8.81 -1.24 31.39
N ILE A 291 7.90 -0.26 31.37
CA ILE A 291 8.20 1.10 30.91
C ILE A 291 9.03 1.77 32.00
N SER A 292 10.16 2.33 31.60
CA SER A 292 10.96 3.11 32.55
C SER A 292 10.20 4.36 33.01
N SER A 293 10.38 4.76 34.26
CA SER A 293 9.63 5.88 34.87
C SER A 293 9.71 7.18 34.04
N TRP A 294 10.89 7.47 33.47
CA TRP A 294 11.12 8.63 32.62
C TRP A 294 10.41 8.56 31.24
N ALA A 295 10.00 7.36 30.83
CA ALA A 295 9.37 7.11 29.54
C ALA A 295 7.85 6.90 29.64
N LEU A 296 7.31 6.72 30.84
CA LEU A 296 5.89 6.40 31.05
C LEU A 296 4.97 7.45 30.42
N ASP A 297 5.16 8.73 30.76
CA ASP A 297 4.34 9.81 30.19
C ASP A 297 4.55 10.00 28.69
N PRO A 298 5.81 10.02 28.17
CA PRO A 298 6.01 10.03 26.72
C PRO A 298 5.31 8.89 25.99
N VAL A 299 5.44 7.65 26.46
CA VAL A 299 4.82 6.48 25.81
C VAL A 299 3.30 6.61 25.82
N LYS A 300 2.71 6.99 26.97
CA LYS A 300 1.27 7.23 27.08
C LYS A 300 0.79 8.34 26.16
N PHE A 301 1.48 9.48 26.12
CA PHE A 301 1.15 10.59 25.23
C PHE A 301 1.20 10.17 23.77
N MET A 302 2.27 9.49 23.36
CA MET A 302 2.46 9.06 21.99
C MET A 302 1.37 8.05 21.59
N ASN A 303 0.94 7.19 22.50
CA ASN A 303 -0.10 6.20 22.23
C ASN A 303 -1.50 6.83 22.19
N LYS A 304 -1.87 7.68 23.16
CA LYS A 304 -3.14 8.44 23.19
C LYS A 304 -3.37 9.21 21.89
N ASN A 305 -2.31 9.75 21.31
CA ASN A 305 -2.39 10.53 20.08
C ASN A 305 -2.32 9.70 18.79
N GLY A 306 -2.19 8.38 18.89
CA GLY A 306 -2.09 7.48 17.74
C GLY A 306 -0.72 7.46 17.05
N PHE A 307 0.27 8.18 17.58
CA PHE A 307 1.61 8.26 16.98
C PHE A 307 2.35 6.93 17.09
N ILE A 308 2.28 6.28 18.25
CA ILE A 308 2.77 4.90 18.46
C ILE A 308 1.59 3.95 18.71
N LYS A 309 1.52 2.86 17.94
CA LYS A 309 0.52 1.80 18.12
C LYS A 309 1.06 0.70 19.04
N GLY A 310 0.18 0.07 19.80
CA GLY A 310 0.48 -1.13 20.58
C GLY A 310 0.84 -2.32 19.70
N VAL A 311 1.37 -3.38 20.32
CA VAL A 311 1.77 -4.62 19.62
C VAL A 311 0.75 -5.75 19.80
N GLY A 312 -0.47 -5.43 20.25
CA GLY A 312 -1.53 -6.39 20.57
C GLY A 312 -1.55 -6.82 22.05
N GLY A 313 -2.68 -7.39 22.48
CA GLY A 313 -2.87 -7.87 23.86
C GLY A 313 -2.75 -6.78 24.93
N GLY A 314 -3.00 -5.52 24.59
CA GLY A 314 -2.83 -4.37 25.49
C GLY A 314 -1.36 -3.97 25.77
N ASN A 315 -0.39 -4.51 25.02
CA ASN A 315 1.04 -4.23 25.22
C ASN A 315 1.58 -3.13 24.32
N ILE A 316 2.63 -2.45 24.79
CA ILE A 316 3.37 -1.45 24.00
C ILE A 316 4.82 -1.89 23.66
N ALA A 317 5.31 -2.96 24.30
CA ALA A 317 6.64 -3.53 24.18
C ALA A 317 7.76 -2.48 24.35
N PRO A 318 7.87 -1.80 25.51
CA PRO A 318 8.73 -0.63 25.66
C PRO A 318 10.22 -0.92 25.41
N LYS A 319 10.68 -2.13 25.73
CA LYS A 319 12.07 -2.56 25.53
C LYS A 319 12.33 -3.19 24.16
N GLY A 320 11.30 -3.38 23.34
CA GLY A 320 11.44 -3.92 21.99
C GLY A 320 12.23 -2.96 21.10
N THR A 321 13.03 -3.52 20.19
CA THR A 321 13.77 -2.75 19.19
C THR A 321 12.81 -2.00 18.27
N THR A 322 13.12 -0.74 17.95
CA THR A 322 12.35 0.04 16.98
C THR A 322 12.98 -0.06 15.60
N THR A 323 12.18 -0.30 14.56
CA THR A 323 12.66 -0.29 13.17
C THR A 323 12.63 1.13 12.58
N ARG A 324 13.39 1.36 11.51
CA ARG A 324 13.40 2.66 10.79
C ARG A 324 12.01 2.99 10.24
N GLU A 325 11.31 2.00 9.70
CA GLU A 325 9.92 2.18 9.24
C GLU A 325 8.99 2.61 10.36
N GLN A 326 9.06 1.97 11.53
CA GLN A 326 8.25 2.36 12.68
C GLN A 326 8.56 3.79 13.13
N ALA A 327 9.84 4.16 13.19
CA ALA A 327 10.26 5.47 13.67
C ALA A 327 9.86 6.59 12.72
N VAL A 328 10.04 6.41 11.41
CA VAL A 328 9.64 7.38 10.39
C VAL A 328 8.12 7.53 10.34
N ILE A 329 7.37 6.44 10.49
CA ILE A 329 5.90 6.49 10.56
C ILE A 329 5.41 7.33 11.76
N MET A 330 6.08 7.26 12.91
CA MET A 330 5.73 8.14 14.04
C MET A 330 5.87 9.63 13.66
N VAL A 331 6.89 9.97 12.86
CA VAL A 331 7.11 11.34 12.39
C VAL A 331 6.02 11.77 11.41
N VAL A 332 5.64 10.93 10.46
CA VAL A 332 4.53 11.19 9.52
C VAL A 332 3.25 11.53 10.28
N ARG A 333 2.88 10.69 11.26
CA ARG A 333 1.65 10.89 12.03
C ARG A 333 1.67 12.17 12.86
N VAL A 334 2.83 12.53 13.41
CA VAL A 334 3.00 13.81 14.13
C VAL A 334 2.85 14.98 13.17
N TYR A 335 3.49 14.92 12.00
CA TYR A 335 3.41 15.95 10.98
C TYR A 335 1.96 16.16 10.54
N GLU A 336 1.29 15.12 10.04
CA GLU A 336 -0.10 15.21 9.54
C GLU A 336 -1.09 15.76 10.58
N LYS A 337 -0.86 15.47 11.87
CA LYS A 337 -1.72 15.95 12.96
C LYS A 337 -1.51 17.42 13.29
N TYR A 338 -0.30 17.96 13.12
CA TYR A 338 0.03 19.31 13.60
C TYR A 338 0.42 20.30 12.50
N SER A 339 0.59 19.85 11.25
CA SER A 339 0.87 20.70 10.10
C SER A 339 -0.37 21.32 9.46
N LYS A 340 -1.57 20.87 9.86
CA LYS A 340 -2.86 21.40 9.41
C LYS A 340 -3.31 22.59 10.25
#